data_AF-A0A6V7WPK4-F1
#
_entry.id   AF-A0A6V7WPK4-F1
#
_cell.length_a   1.000
_cell.length_b   1.000
_cell.length_c   1.000
_cell.angle_alpha   90.00
_cell.angle_beta   90.00
_cell.angle_gamma   90.00
#
_symmetry.space_group_name_H-M   'P 1'
#
loop_
_entity.id
_entity.type
_entity.pdbx_description
1 polymer ?
#
loop_
_entity_poly.entity_id
_entity_poly.type
_entity_poly.pdbx_seq_one_letter_code
_entity_poly.pdbx_strand_id
1 'polypeptide(L)'
;MDFVLIENSTTFDVFPTLEQINSSPSHSCDSKFSNSLSCDSPEDELDSIQILQNKSMPNLCNTALNILRIIGKYLRMAKILKSTAEQVFDAILQLFYYFVYSLYKYFCLDVQIQQQQQEFGTIFTSLRLRQLMDNVQNTYFCQTNGDSVTDEIHHFPAFPNLSPDLNNNEALFSLAERLIGVESATFLSKQMELLRPTLETLVIDKKRGQDLENFFNTLPATSDLLEATLGCVAAKSLQSAQILQQISLIDWNISEIPSEHSNYVYSILKEFESSKEILCKLSVYVHISEEVNFMIWSMMSMCTVRLLVRGYSESNKCSNEGRALQLMDVEHLFKKLEELIGLRPFPHRLYVENYVKAFFLPSDELNEWIVRHTEYTLSQTGALLNASISNAPSATKKAVTMSRIMVNLLDASGISDGSNSFFH
;
A
#
# COMPACT_ATOMS: atom_id res chain seq x y z
N MET A 1 -5.09 -29.01 -37.30
CA MET A 1 -6.26 -29.37 -36.46
C MET A 1 -6.67 -28.12 -35.72
N ASP A 2 -7.92 -27.77 -35.94
CA ASP A 2 -8.52 -26.44 -35.86
C ASP A 2 -8.47 -25.77 -34.49
N PHE A 3 -8.17 -24.47 -34.49
CA PHE A 3 -8.64 -23.56 -33.44
C PHE A 3 -9.15 -22.28 -34.09
N VAL A 4 -10.44 -22.06 -33.83
CA VAL A 4 -11.29 -20.97 -34.30
C VAL A 4 -10.68 -19.62 -33.94
N LEU A 5 -10.49 -18.81 -34.98
CA LEU A 5 -10.26 -17.38 -34.92
C LEU A 5 -11.49 -16.71 -34.29
N ILE A 6 -11.27 -15.96 -33.20
CA ILE A 6 -12.15 -14.85 -32.87
C ILE A 6 -11.35 -13.59 -33.18
N GLU A 7 -11.40 -13.19 -34.44
CA GLU A 7 -11.32 -11.78 -34.80
C GLU A 7 -12.75 -11.25 -34.81
N ASN A 8 -12.98 -10.19 -34.03
CA ASN A 8 -13.78 -9.07 -34.49
C ASN A 8 -13.23 -7.83 -33.79
N SER A 9 -12.38 -7.13 -34.53
CA SER A 9 -12.01 -5.75 -34.32
C SER A 9 -13.25 -4.87 -34.51
N THR A 10 -13.68 -4.20 -33.45
CA THR A 10 -14.19 -2.83 -33.54
C THR A 10 -13.65 -2.06 -32.35
N THR A 11 -13.13 -0.88 -32.63
CA THR A 11 -12.64 0.13 -31.67
C THR A 11 -13.57 0.28 -30.48
N PHE A 12 -13.13 -0.13 -29.29
CA PHE A 12 -13.77 0.23 -28.03
C PHE A 12 -12.86 1.23 -27.32
N ASP A 13 -13.36 2.45 -27.17
CA ASP A 13 -12.80 3.41 -26.22
C ASP A 13 -12.72 2.74 -24.85
N VAL A 14 -11.53 2.77 -24.27
CA VAL A 14 -11.15 1.97 -23.09
C VAL A 14 -11.79 2.50 -21.80
N PHE A 15 -12.45 3.66 -21.83
CA PHE A 15 -13.16 4.22 -20.68
C PHE A 15 -14.32 5.10 -21.16
N PRO A 16 -15.60 4.82 -20.81
CA PRO A 16 -16.65 5.80 -20.97
C PRO A 16 -16.43 6.94 -19.95
N THR A 17 -16.41 8.18 -20.42
CA THR A 17 -16.40 9.38 -19.58
C THR A 17 -17.67 9.47 -18.74
N LEU A 18 -17.52 9.95 -17.50
CA LEU A 18 -18.55 10.04 -16.43
C LEU A 18 -19.85 10.77 -16.82
N GLU A 19 -19.92 11.43 -17.98
CA GLU A 19 -21.07 12.24 -18.39
C GLU A 19 -22.19 11.47 -19.11
N GLN A 20 -21.98 10.21 -19.52
CA GLN A 20 -22.92 9.55 -20.44
C GLN A 20 -24.03 8.69 -19.80
N ILE A 21 -24.12 8.60 -18.47
CA ILE A 21 -25.11 7.71 -17.82
C ILE A 21 -25.87 8.46 -16.73
N ASN A 22 -26.69 9.42 -17.14
CA ASN A 22 -27.79 9.94 -16.32
C ASN A 22 -29.13 9.44 -16.88
N SER A 23 -29.54 8.23 -16.49
CA SER A 23 -30.94 7.79 -16.53
C SER A 23 -31.21 6.52 -15.67
N SER A 24 -31.31 6.72 -14.34
CA SER A 24 -32.21 6.03 -13.38
C SER A 24 -32.14 4.49 -13.16
N PRO A 25 -32.68 3.94 -12.05
CA PRO A 25 -32.78 4.45 -10.68
C PRO A 25 -32.10 3.53 -9.63
N SER A 26 -31.92 4.13 -8.45
CA SER A 26 -31.40 3.63 -7.16
C SER A 26 -31.69 2.17 -6.78
N HIS A 27 -30.63 1.42 -6.49
CA HIS A 27 -30.69 0.27 -5.59
C HIS A 27 -29.97 0.61 -4.28
N SER A 28 -30.74 0.60 -3.18
CA SER A 28 -30.25 0.71 -1.81
C SER A 28 -29.57 -0.58 -1.38
N CYS A 29 -28.31 -0.51 -0.95
CA CYS A 29 -27.62 -1.62 -0.29
C CYS A 29 -28.06 -1.71 1.18
N ASP A 30 -29.10 -2.50 1.46
CA ASP A 30 -29.42 -2.99 2.79
C ASP A 30 -29.54 -4.51 2.74
N SER A 31 -28.51 -5.23 3.18
CA SER A 31 -28.56 -6.68 3.36
C SER A 31 -28.73 -7.02 4.84
N LYS A 32 -29.98 -7.24 5.24
CA LYS A 32 -30.33 -8.07 6.41
C LYS A 32 -31.12 -9.26 5.90
N PHE A 33 -30.61 -10.48 6.10
CA PHE A 33 -31.41 -11.69 5.90
C PHE A 33 -31.37 -12.63 7.10
N SER A 34 -32.57 -12.92 7.57
CA SER A 34 -32.98 -13.91 8.55
C SER A 34 -33.13 -15.29 7.92
N ASN A 35 -32.69 -16.33 8.63
CA ASN A 35 -32.82 -17.74 8.25
C ASN A 35 -34.23 -18.31 8.51
N SER A 36 -34.76 -19.07 7.55
CA SER A 36 -35.71 -20.17 7.80
C SER A 36 -35.66 -21.23 6.68
N LEU A 37 -35.56 -22.49 7.11
CA LEU A 37 -35.68 -23.82 6.45
C LEU A 37 -36.70 -23.90 5.28
N SER A 38 -36.70 -24.84 4.31
CA SER A 38 -36.07 -26.16 4.04
C SER A 38 -36.47 -26.63 2.61
N CYS A 39 -35.71 -27.52 1.96
CA CYS A 39 -36.14 -28.76 1.23
C CYS A 39 -35.15 -29.25 0.13
N ASP A 40 -34.55 -30.42 0.39
CA ASP A 40 -34.13 -31.59 -0.42
C ASP A 40 -33.61 -31.49 -1.90
N SER A 41 -32.29 -31.72 -2.05
CA SER A 41 -31.49 -32.41 -3.12
C SER A 41 -31.56 -31.94 -4.59
N PRO A 42 -30.47 -32.01 -5.42
CA PRO A 42 -29.21 -32.78 -5.28
C PRO A 42 -27.96 -31.89 -5.08
N GLU A 43 -27.18 -32.17 -4.03
CA GLU A 43 -26.13 -31.29 -3.50
C GLU A 43 -24.78 -31.36 -4.27
N ASP A 44 -24.49 -32.43 -5.03
CA ASP A 44 -23.12 -32.63 -5.54
C ASP A 44 -22.76 -31.87 -6.85
N GLU A 45 -23.72 -31.53 -7.72
CA GLU A 45 -23.48 -30.70 -8.92
C GLU A 45 -23.65 -29.20 -8.65
N LEU A 46 -24.46 -28.85 -7.64
CA LEU A 46 -24.65 -27.46 -7.25
C LEU A 46 -23.46 -26.95 -6.42
N ASP A 47 -22.85 -27.79 -5.59
CA ASP A 47 -21.67 -27.43 -4.80
C ASP A 47 -20.46 -27.14 -5.70
N SER A 48 -20.24 -27.90 -6.77
CA SER A 48 -19.12 -27.64 -7.69
C SER A 48 -19.31 -26.35 -8.50
N ILE A 49 -20.55 -25.96 -8.80
CA ILE A 49 -20.89 -24.67 -9.43
C ILE A 49 -20.88 -23.53 -8.40
N GLN A 50 -21.30 -23.75 -7.16
CA GLN A 50 -21.26 -22.76 -6.07
C GLN A 50 -19.84 -22.50 -5.55
N ILE A 51 -18.97 -23.52 -5.51
CA ILE A 51 -17.55 -23.38 -5.17
C ILE A 51 -16.81 -22.58 -6.26
N LEU A 52 -17.26 -22.62 -7.51
CA LEU A 52 -16.77 -21.75 -8.59
C LEU A 52 -17.40 -20.35 -8.55
N GLN A 53 -18.62 -20.19 -8.04
CA GLN A 53 -19.29 -18.89 -7.87
C GLN A 53 -18.76 -18.07 -6.69
N ASN A 54 -18.19 -18.72 -5.67
CA ASN A 54 -17.58 -18.04 -4.50
C ASN A 54 -16.11 -17.66 -4.68
N LYS A 55 -15.51 -17.94 -5.84
CA LYS A 55 -14.16 -17.46 -6.17
C LYS A 55 -14.29 -16.34 -7.18
N SER A 56 -14.41 -15.10 -6.69
CA SER A 56 -14.48 -13.92 -7.56
C SER A 56 -13.33 -13.98 -8.56
N MET A 57 -13.63 -13.88 -9.87
CA MET A 57 -12.59 -13.86 -10.87
C MET A 57 -11.66 -12.67 -10.62
N PRO A 58 -10.33 -12.87 -10.70
CA PRO A 58 -9.40 -11.79 -10.42
C PRO A 58 -9.54 -10.67 -11.45
N ASN A 59 -9.31 -9.42 -11.05
CA ASN A 59 -9.20 -8.33 -12.01
C ASN A 59 -7.92 -8.50 -12.83
N LEU A 60 -8.06 -8.76 -14.13
CA LEU A 60 -6.93 -9.00 -15.03
C LEU A 60 -6.91 -8.03 -16.19
N CYS A 61 -5.75 -7.41 -16.43
CA CYS A 61 -5.53 -6.61 -17.63
C CYS A 61 -5.15 -7.48 -18.83
N ASN A 62 -5.49 -7.02 -20.03
CA ASN A 62 -5.15 -7.69 -21.28
C ASN A 62 -3.64 -7.90 -21.46
N THR A 63 -2.81 -6.98 -20.94
CA THR A 63 -1.35 -7.08 -20.99
C THR A 63 -0.84 -8.32 -20.26
N ALA A 64 -1.32 -8.60 -19.05
CA ALA A 64 -0.92 -9.78 -18.28
C ALA A 64 -1.33 -11.08 -18.98
N LEU A 65 -2.55 -11.13 -19.52
CA LEU A 65 -3.02 -12.28 -20.31
C LEU A 65 -2.16 -12.51 -21.56
N ASN A 66 -1.76 -11.43 -22.24
CA ASN A 66 -0.88 -11.52 -23.40
C ASN A 66 0.54 -11.98 -23.03
N ILE A 67 1.09 -11.54 -21.89
CA ILE A 67 2.36 -12.03 -21.37
C ILE A 67 2.30 -13.55 -21.17
N LEU A 68 1.25 -14.09 -20.54
CA LEU A 68 1.09 -15.54 -20.38
C LEU A 68 1.01 -16.29 -21.71
N ARG A 69 0.29 -15.74 -22.69
CA ARG A 69 0.23 -16.33 -24.04
C ARG A 69 1.61 -16.37 -24.68
N ILE A 70 2.43 -15.33 -24.51
CA ILE A 70 3.79 -15.28 -25.04
C ILE A 70 4.69 -16.29 -24.32
N ILE A 71 4.62 -16.35 -22.98
CA ILE A 71 5.34 -17.35 -22.17
C ILE A 71 5.00 -18.77 -22.67
N GLY A 72 3.73 -19.09 -22.89
CA GLY A 72 3.31 -20.39 -23.43
C GLY A 72 3.91 -20.69 -24.82
N LYS A 73 4.00 -19.68 -25.70
CA LYS A 73 4.66 -19.82 -27.02
C LYS A 73 6.16 -20.07 -26.87
N TYR A 74 6.83 -19.35 -25.97
CA TYR A 74 8.26 -19.52 -25.69
C TYR A 74 8.57 -20.91 -25.12
N LEU A 75 7.78 -21.38 -24.14
CA LEU A 75 7.92 -22.73 -23.59
C LEU A 75 7.75 -23.81 -24.67
N ARG A 76 6.79 -23.64 -25.59
CA ARG A 76 6.60 -24.55 -26.73
C ARG A 76 7.81 -24.52 -27.68
N MET A 77 8.37 -23.35 -27.93
CA MET A 77 9.57 -23.21 -28.76
C MET A 77 10.77 -23.91 -28.13
N ALA A 78 11.04 -23.71 -26.84
CA ALA A 78 12.12 -24.38 -26.12
C ALA A 78 11.97 -25.91 -26.11
N LYS A 79 10.74 -26.42 -26.03
CA LYS A 79 10.46 -27.86 -26.11
C LYS A 79 10.83 -28.47 -27.46
N ILE A 80 10.63 -27.74 -28.56
CA ILE A 80 10.94 -28.19 -29.92
C ILE A 80 12.43 -27.98 -30.22
N LEU A 81 12.96 -26.82 -29.87
CA LEU A 81 14.32 -26.37 -30.12
C LEU A 81 15.07 -26.25 -28.79
N LYS A 82 15.59 -27.38 -28.29
CA LYS A 82 16.31 -27.42 -27.01
C LYS A 82 17.50 -26.45 -26.97
N SER A 83 18.10 -26.13 -28.11
CA SER A 83 19.21 -25.18 -28.23
C SER A 83 18.83 -23.74 -27.83
N THR A 84 17.54 -23.40 -27.76
CA THR A 84 17.07 -22.05 -27.38
C THR A 84 16.49 -22.01 -25.96
N ALA A 85 16.58 -23.10 -25.18
CA ALA A 85 15.95 -23.20 -23.86
C ALA A 85 16.42 -22.11 -22.88
N GLU A 86 17.74 -21.86 -22.82
CA GLU A 86 18.33 -20.83 -21.96
C GLU A 86 17.85 -19.42 -22.32
N GLN A 87 17.81 -19.09 -23.62
CA GLN A 87 17.32 -17.79 -24.10
C GLN A 87 15.82 -17.60 -23.81
N VAL A 88 15.04 -18.68 -23.93
CA VAL A 88 13.62 -18.67 -23.59
C VAL A 88 13.43 -18.41 -22.09
N PHE A 89 14.26 -19.02 -21.24
CA PHE A 89 14.21 -18.78 -19.80
C PHE A 89 14.47 -17.30 -19.47
N ASP A 90 15.51 -16.69 -20.06
CA ASP A 90 15.77 -15.24 -19.90
C ASP A 90 14.60 -14.38 -20.36
N ALA A 91 14.05 -14.66 -21.54
CA ALA A 91 12.94 -13.89 -22.10
C ALA A 91 11.66 -13.98 -21.23
N ILE A 92 11.41 -15.13 -20.60
CA ILE A 92 10.28 -15.31 -19.67
C ILE A 92 10.48 -14.44 -18.42
N LEU A 93 11.68 -14.46 -17.82
CA LEU A 93 11.99 -13.61 -16.67
C LEU A 93 11.90 -12.13 -17.01
N GLN A 94 12.46 -11.74 -18.16
CA GLN A 94 12.40 -10.38 -18.67
C GLN A 94 10.95 -9.88 -18.82
N LEU A 95 10.06 -10.66 -19.45
CA LEU A 95 8.66 -10.28 -19.60
C LEU A 95 7.96 -10.06 -18.26
N PHE A 96 8.22 -10.95 -17.29
CA PHE A 96 7.65 -10.83 -15.96
C PHE A 96 8.17 -9.59 -15.22
N TYR A 97 9.49 -9.44 -15.13
CA TYR A 97 10.10 -8.32 -14.41
C TYR A 97 9.80 -6.97 -15.04
N TYR A 98 9.74 -6.89 -16.37
CA TYR A 98 9.36 -5.65 -17.05
C TYR A 98 7.95 -5.21 -16.66
N PHE A 99 7.01 -6.16 -16.58
CA PHE A 99 5.63 -5.87 -16.18
C PHE A 99 5.54 -5.41 -14.72
N VAL A 100 6.14 -6.17 -13.79
CA VAL A 100 6.14 -5.85 -12.36
C VAL A 100 6.81 -4.50 -12.09
N TYR A 101 7.98 -4.27 -12.69
CA TYR A 101 8.71 -3.02 -12.50
C TYR A 101 7.97 -1.83 -13.16
N SER A 102 7.28 -2.03 -14.28
CA SER A 102 6.43 -0.98 -14.87
C SER A 102 5.36 -0.52 -13.88
N LEU A 103 4.65 -1.47 -13.26
CA LEU A 103 3.64 -1.16 -12.24
C LEU A 103 4.24 -0.46 -11.02
N TYR A 104 5.38 -0.93 -10.53
CA TYR A 104 6.11 -0.26 -9.46
C TYR A 104 6.43 1.19 -9.83
N LYS A 105 7.00 1.41 -11.02
CA LYS A 105 7.41 2.74 -11.48
C LYS A 105 6.24 3.69 -11.64
N TYR A 106 5.12 3.23 -12.21
CA TYR A 106 3.96 4.08 -12.42
C TYR A 106 3.12 4.27 -11.16
N PHE A 107 2.98 3.27 -10.29
CA PHE A 107 2.00 3.30 -9.21
C PHE A 107 2.57 3.36 -7.79
N CYS A 108 3.87 3.10 -7.58
CA CYS A 108 4.45 3.09 -6.23
C CYS A 108 5.42 4.26 -5.98
N LEU A 109 5.70 5.07 -7.00
CA LEU A 109 6.72 6.14 -6.96
C LEU A 109 6.14 7.56 -7.11
N ASP A 110 4.81 7.70 -7.20
CA ASP A 110 4.18 9.00 -7.41
C ASP A 110 4.11 9.87 -6.15
N VAL A 111 4.34 9.27 -4.97
CA VAL A 111 4.66 9.98 -3.73
C VAL A 111 6.10 9.67 -3.36
N GLN A 112 6.96 10.70 -3.30
CA GLN A 112 8.39 10.50 -3.06
C GLN A 112 8.66 9.91 -1.67
N ILE A 113 9.61 8.98 -1.56
CA ILE A 113 9.97 8.33 -0.27
C ILE A 113 10.30 9.36 0.81
N GLN A 114 11.02 10.43 0.47
CA GLN A 114 11.35 11.51 1.40
C GLN A 114 10.10 12.20 1.93
N GLN A 115 9.11 12.45 1.06
CA GLN A 115 7.82 13.01 1.45
C GLN A 115 7.05 12.05 2.36
N GLN A 116 7.01 10.75 2.04
CA GLN A 116 6.35 9.74 2.87
C GLN A 116 6.93 9.70 4.30
N GLN A 117 8.26 9.69 4.42
CA GLN A 117 8.95 9.70 5.70
C GLN A 117 8.71 11.00 6.47
N GLN A 118 8.75 12.15 5.80
CA GLN A 118 8.53 13.44 6.45
C GLN A 118 7.08 13.61 6.91
N GLU A 119 6.12 13.17 6.10
CA GLU A 119 4.70 13.35 6.40
C GLU A 119 4.13 12.33 7.36
N PHE A 120 4.46 11.06 7.14
CA PHE A 120 3.84 9.96 7.86
C PHE A 120 4.84 9.18 8.73
N GLY A 121 6.15 9.40 8.59
CA GLY A 121 7.15 8.64 9.36
C GLY A 121 7.17 7.16 8.99
N THR A 122 6.82 6.82 7.76
CA THR A 122 6.80 5.45 7.22
C THR A 122 7.11 5.46 5.73
N ILE A 123 7.47 4.30 5.19
CA ILE A 123 7.69 4.05 3.77
C ILE A 123 6.71 2.96 3.36
N PHE A 124 5.86 3.22 2.36
CA PHE A 124 4.83 2.26 1.95
C PHE A 124 5.42 1.05 1.21
N THR A 125 6.56 1.25 0.53
CA THR A 125 7.25 0.18 -0.18
C THR A 125 8.11 -0.63 0.78
N SER A 126 7.81 -1.91 0.93
CA SER A 126 8.58 -2.84 1.76
C SER A 126 10.05 -2.92 1.35
N LEU A 127 10.92 -3.33 2.28
CA LEU A 127 12.35 -3.52 1.99
C LEU A 127 12.57 -4.58 0.90
N ARG A 128 11.85 -5.71 0.96
CA ARG A 128 11.99 -6.79 -0.03
C ARG A 128 11.58 -6.36 -1.44
N LEU A 129 10.53 -5.55 -1.55
CA LEU A 129 10.09 -5.00 -2.83
C LEU A 129 11.11 -3.99 -3.36
N ARG A 130 11.62 -3.08 -2.52
CA ARG A 130 12.68 -2.15 -2.90
C ARG A 130 13.93 -2.88 -3.42
N GLN A 131 14.42 -3.87 -2.67
CA GLN A 131 15.56 -4.69 -3.08
C GLN A 131 15.32 -5.40 -4.41
N LEU A 132 14.12 -5.96 -4.63
CA LEU A 132 13.77 -6.58 -5.91
C LEU A 132 13.79 -5.55 -7.06
N MET A 133 13.17 -4.39 -6.87
CA MET A 133 13.11 -3.35 -7.90
C MET A 133 14.48 -2.77 -8.20
N ASP A 134 15.34 -2.57 -7.19
CA ASP A 134 16.72 -2.11 -7.36
C ASP A 134 17.54 -3.16 -8.14
N ASN A 135 17.37 -4.44 -7.84
CA ASN A 135 18.03 -5.53 -8.58
C ASN A 135 17.58 -5.58 -10.04
N VAL A 136 16.27 -5.46 -10.30
CA VAL A 136 15.71 -5.39 -11.67
C VAL A 136 16.26 -4.17 -12.40
N GLN A 137 16.33 -3.02 -11.73
CA GLN A 137 16.89 -1.79 -12.30
C GLN A 137 18.36 -1.97 -12.70
N ASN A 138 19.18 -2.48 -11.80
CA ASN A 138 20.60 -2.67 -12.02
C ASN A 138 20.90 -3.74 -13.07
N THR A 139 20.06 -4.77 -13.18
CA THR A 139 20.27 -5.91 -14.09
C THR A 139 19.79 -5.61 -15.50
N TYR A 140 18.65 -4.92 -15.66
CA TYR A 140 18.00 -4.78 -16.96
C TYR A 140 17.95 -3.35 -17.52
N PHE A 141 18.21 -2.30 -16.72
CA PHE A 141 18.14 -0.90 -17.17
C PHE A 141 19.48 -0.15 -17.14
N CYS A 142 20.43 -0.53 -16.28
CA CYS A 142 21.73 0.14 -16.19
C CYS A 142 22.66 -0.29 -17.34
N GLN A 143 23.04 0.64 -18.21
CA GLN A 143 24.08 0.43 -19.22
C GLN A 143 25.45 0.39 -18.54
N THR A 144 26.24 -0.66 -18.78
CA THR A 144 27.68 -0.61 -18.54
C THR A 144 28.27 0.40 -19.52
N ASN A 145 28.87 1.48 -19.00
CA ASN A 145 29.62 2.43 -19.81
C ASN A 145 30.82 1.70 -20.45
N GLY A 146 30.70 1.27 -21.71
CA GLY A 146 31.85 0.93 -22.56
C GLY A 146 31.79 -0.44 -23.26
N ASP A 147 31.70 -0.38 -24.60
CA ASP A 147 32.38 -1.24 -25.57
C ASP A 147 32.03 -2.75 -25.69
N SER A 148 30.81 -3.18 -25.38
CA SER A 148 30.36 -4.48 -25.89
C SER A 148 28.96 -4.43 -26.52
N VAL A 149 28.95 -4.51 -27.87
CA VAL A 149 27.76 -4.61 -28.73
C VAL A 149 27.03 -5.97 -28.53
N THR A 150 27.48 -6.80 -27.59
CA THR A 150 26.96 -8.16 -27.36
C THR A 150 25.93 -8.26 -26.23
N ASP A 151 25.76 -7.24 -25.39
CA ASP A 151 24.88 -7.29 -24.19
C ASP A 151 23.47 -6.70 -24.41
N GLU A 152 23.12 -6.23 -25.63
CA GLU A 152 21.82 -5.62 -25.93
C GLU A 152 20.62 -6.56 -25.63
N ILE A 153 20.82 -7.88 -25.66
CA ILE A 153 19.76 -8.89 -25.46
C ILE A 153 19.20 -8.88 -24.02
N HIS A 154 19.95 -8.35 -23.06
CA HIS A 154 19.53 -8.31 -21.66
C HIS A 154 18.95 -6.96 -21.21
N HIS A 155 18.86 -5.96 -22.11
CA HIS A 155 18.40 -4.63 -21.75
C HIS A 155 16.91 -4.44 -22.02
N PHE A 156 16.20 -3.87 -21.06
CA PHE A 156 14.82 -3.45 -21.25
C PHE A 156 14.71 -2.21 -22.14
N PRO A 157 13.64 -2.11 -22.95
CA PRO A 157 13.39 -0.91 -23.72
C PRO A 157 13.12 0.28 -22.78
N ALA A 158 13.37 1.48 -23.27
CA ALA A 158 12.94 2.69 -22.59
C ALA A 158 11.45 2.62 -22.24
N PHE A 159 11.09 3.12 -21.06
CA PHE A 159 9.69 3.11 -20.65
C PHE A 159 8.85 3.91 -21.63
N PRO A 160 7.69 3.38 -22.06
CA PRO A 160 6.74 4.19 -22.78
C PRO A 160 6.34 5.38 -21.91
N ASN A 161 6.13 6.55 -22.52
CA ASN A 161 5.63 7.71 -21.81
C ASN A 161 4.12 7.53 -21.56
N LEU A 162 3.79 6.59 -20.67
CA LEU A 162 2.47 6.41 -20.11
C LEU A 162 2.39 7.33 -18.91
N SER A 163 1.62 8.40 -19.01
CA SER A 163 1.29 9.28 -17.89
C SER A 163 -0.13 8.92 -17.43
N PRO A 164 -0.32 7.86 -16.62
CA PRO A 164 -1.62 7.66 -15.98
C PRO A 164 -1.97 8.92 -15.18
N ASP A 165 -3.24 9.29 -15.15
CA ASP A 165 -3.69 10.50 -14.45
C ASP A 165 -3.79 10.25 -12.94
N LEU A 166 -2.61 10.11 -12.33
CA LEU A 166 -2.49 9.78 -10.92
C LEU A 166 -2.91 10.94 -10.02
N ASN A 167 -3.15 12.14 -10.55
CA ASN A 167 -3.50 13.32 -9.76
C ASN A 167 -4.99 13.65 -9.77
N ASN A 168 -5.79 12.85 -10.48
CA ASN A 168 -7.24 13.01 -10.52
C ASN A 168 -7.91 12.45 -9.27
N ASN A 169 -8.39 13.34 -8.41
CA ASN A 169 -9.14 12.97 -7.20
C ASN A 169 -10.49 12.30 -7.53
N GLU A 170 -11.16 12.68 -8.63
CA GLU A 170 -12.47 12.11 -9.00
C GLU A 170 -12.38 10.62 -9.38
N ALA A 171 -11.21 10.17 -9.80
CA ALA A 171 -10.89 8.76 -10.08
C ALA A 171 -10.12 8.09 -8.93
N LEU A 172 -10.09 8.72 -7.74
CA LEU A 172 -9.31 8.29 -6.57
C LEU A 172 -7.86 7.94 -6.95
N PHE A 173 -7.24 8.83 -7.74
CA PHE A 173 -5.85 8.74 -8.18
C PHE A 173 -5.55 7.49 -9.03
N SER A 174 -6.48 7.14 -9.93
CA SER A 174 -6.46 5.94 -10.79
C SER A 174 -6.50 4.63 -9.99
N LEU A 175 -7.32 4.57 -8.94
CA LEU A 175 -7.40 3.38 -8.08
C LEU A 175 -7.81 2.13 -8.88
N ALA A 176 -8.72 2.25 -9.85
CA ALA A 176 -9.16 1.13 -10.68
C ALA A 176 -7.98 0.50 -11.45
N GLU A 177 -7.22 1.30 -12.18
CA GLU A 177 -6.07 0.86 -12.98
C GLU A 177 -4.97 0.28 -12.09
N ARG A 178 -4.74 0.91 -10.93
CA ARG A 178 -3.84 0.44 -9.89
C ARG A 178 -4.21 -0.96 -9.40
N LEU A 179 -5.47 -1.17 -9.01
CA LEU A 179 -5.95 -2.47 -8.51
C LEU A 179 -5.84 -3.56 -9.58
N ILE A 180 -6.35 -3.30 -10.80
CA ILE A 180 -6.29 -4.25 -11.91
C ILE A 180 -4.82 -4.61 -12.21
N GLY A 181 -3.93 -3.62 -12.26
CA GLY A 181 -2.51 -3.84 -12.53
C GLY A 181 -1.83 -4.71 -11.47
N VAL A 182 -2.00 -4.36 -10.19
CA VAL A 182 -1.39 -5.09 -9.07
C VAL A 182 -1.94 -6.50 -8.93
N GLU A 183 -3.25 -6.68 -9.10
CA GLU A 183 -3.88 -8.00 -9.06
C GLU A 183 -3.41 -8.87 -10.24
N SER A 184 -3.23 -8.26 -11.42
CA SER A 184 -2.61 -8.92 -12.57
C SER A 184 -1.17 -9.37 -12.30
N ALA A 185 -0.37 -8.56 -11.61
CA ALA A 185 1.00 -8.94 -11.23
C ALA A 185 1.01 -10.09 -10.23
N THR A 186 0.13 -10.05 -9.24
CA THR A 186 -0.06 -11.14 -8.26
C THR A 186 -0.53 -12.42 -8.93
N PHE A 187 -1.43 -12.32 -9.91
CA PHE A 187 -1.88 -13.45 -10.71
C PHE A 187 -0.72 -14.04 -11.54
N LEU A 188 0.04 -13.21 -12.25
CA LEU A 188 1.23 -13.64 -12.99
C LEU A 188 2.23 -14.35 -12.08
N SER A 189 2.49 -13.80 -10.90
CA SER A 189 3.37 -14.40 -9.89
C SER A 189 2.95 -15.85 -9.57
N LYS A 190 1.65 -16.06 -9.29
CA LYS A 190 1.09 -17.40 -9.06
C LYS A 190 1.21 -18.31 -10.29
N GLN A 191 1.04 -17.78 -11.49
CA GLN A 191 1.26 -18.58 -12.72
C GLN A 191 2.72 -18.99 -12.88
N MET A 192 3.68 -18.13 -12.52
CA MET A 192 5.11 -18.47 -12.57
C MET A 192 5.46 -19.59 -11.58
N GLU A 193 4.87 -19.59 -10.38
CA GLU A 193 5.00 -20.70 -9.41
C GLU A 193 4.51 -22.03 -9.98
N LEU A 194 3.34 -22.02 -10.65
CA LEU A 194 2.81 -23.22 -11.32
C LEU A 194 3.72 -23.70 -12.46
N LEU A 195 4.41 -22.78 -13.14
CA LEU A 195 5.33 -23.08 -14.22
C LEU A 195 6.71 -23.54 -13.72
N ARG A 196 7.01 -23.47 -12.41
CA ARG A 196 8.32 -23.84 -11.84
C ARG A 196 8.86 -25.18 -12.34
N PRO A 197 8.09 -26.30 -12.30
CA PRO A 197 8.62 -27.59 -12.78
C PRO A 197 8.99 -27.57 -14.26
N THR A 198 8.30 -26.77 -15.08
CA THR A 198 8.61 -26.64 -16.50
C THR A 198 9.88 -25.81 -16.70
N LEU A 199 10.04 -24.72 -15.96
CA LEU A 199 11.23 -23.87 -16.02
C LEU A 199 12.48 -24.60 -15.54
N GLU A 200 12.36 -25.45 -14.52
CA GLU A 200 13.45 -26.34 -14.06
C GLU A 200 13.97 -27.25 -15.18
N THR A 201 13.10 -27.70 -16.11
CA THR A 201 13.55 -28.52 -17.25
C THR A 201 14.31 -27.75 -18.34
N LEU A 202 14.19 -26.41 -18.36
CA LEU A 202 14.87 -25.56 -19.33
C LEU A 202 16.30 -25.22 -18.92
N VAL A 203 16.57 -25.31 -17.62
CA VAL A 203 17.82 -24.92 -16.99
C VAL A 203 18.70 -26.16 -16.79
N ILE A 204 19.84 -26.21 -17.47
CA ILE A 204 20.72 -27.40 -17.46
C ILE A 204 21.97 -27.16 -16.61
N ASP A 205 22.42 -25.91 -16.49
CA ASP A 205 23.62 -25.58 -15.73
C ASP A 205 23.32 -25.16 -14.27
N LYS A 206 24.34 -25.31 -13.40
CA LYS A 206 24.22 -25.02 -11.97
C LYS A 206 24.01 -23.53 -11.67
N LYS A 207 24.58 -22.63 -12.48
CA LYS A 207 24.51 -21.18 -12.26
C LYS A 207 23.08 -20.70 -12.51
N ARG A 208 22.50 -21.13 -13.63
CA ARG A 208 21.13 -20.85 -14.05
C ARG A 208 20.12 -21.49 -13.09
N GLY A 209 20.46 -22.65 -12.52
CA GLY A 209 19.69 -23.23 -11.41
C GLY A 209 19.60 -22.28 -10.22
N GLN A 210 20.70 -21.63 -9.85
CA GLN A 210 20.70 -20.61 -8.79
C GLN A 210 19.89 -19.36 -9.18
N ASP A 211 19.97 -18.91 -10.44
CA ASP A 211 19.17 -17.77 -10.93
C ASP A 211 17.66 -18.08 -10.82
N LEU A 212 17.25 -19.31 -11.16
CA LEU A 212 15.87 -19.77 -11.02
C LEU A 212 15.42 -19.82 -9.55
N GLU A 213 16.24 -20.35 -8.66
CA GLU A 213 15.97 -20.34 -7.22
C GLU A 213 15.85 -18.91 -6.68
N ASN A 214 16.76 -18.03 -7.08
CA ASN A 214 16.73 -16.62 -6.70
C ASN A 214 15.43 -15.94 -7.18
N PHE A 215 14.99 -16.20 -8.41
CA PHE A 215 13.72 -15.71 -8.94
C PHE A 215 12.54 -16.16 -8.06
N PHE A 216 12.43 -17.44 -7.72
CA PHE A 216 11.33 -17.92 -6.87
C PHE A 216 11.40 -17.43 -5.43
N ASN A 217 12.61 -17.19 -4.91
CA ASN A 217 12.80 -16.60 -3.58
C ASN A 217 12.37 -15.12 -3.51
N THR A 218 12.48 -14.37 -4.61
CA THR A 218 12.07 -12.96 -4.67
C THR A 218 10.65 -12.77 -5.17
N LEU A 219 10.07 -13.76 -5.85
CA LEU A 219 8.72 -13.74 -6.41
C LEU A 219 7.64 -13.28 -5.42
N PRO A 220 7.64 -13.69 -4.13
CA PRO A 220 6.67 -13.21 -3.13
C PRO A 220 6.71 -11.70 -2.88
N ALA A 221 7.81 -10.99 -3.17
CA ALA A 221 7.87 -9.55 -3.03
C ALA A 221 6.88 -8.82 -3.96
N THR A 222 6.42 -9.48 -5.03
CA THR A 222 5.41 -8.94 -5.97
C THR A 222 4.09 -8.60 -5.27
N SER A 223 3.70 -9.34 -4.21
CA SER A 223 2.46 -9.07 -3.49
C SER A 223 2.46 -7.71 -2.77
N ASP A 224 3.65 -7.17 -2.48
CA ASP A 224 3.81 -5.91 -1.74
C ASP A 224 3.48 -4.69 -2.59
N LEU A 225 3.33 -4.88 -3.91
CA LEU A 225 2.86 -3.83 -4.80
C LEU A 225 1.51 -3.27 -4.34
N LEU A 226 0.64 -4.10 -3.75
CA LEU A 226 -0.67 -3.64 -3.27
C LEU A 226 -0.54 -2.63 -2.15
N GLU A 227 0.24 -2.94 -1.12
CA GLU A 227 0.46 -2.03 0.01
C GLU A 227 1.16 -0.74 -0.44
N ALA A 228 2.20 -0.84 -1.26
CA ALA A 228 2.92 0.32 -1.79
C ALA A 228 1.99 1.24 -2.63
N THR A 229 1.15 0.64 -3.46
CA THR A 229 0.20 1.37 -4.32
C THR A 229 -0.92 2.03 -3.50
N LEU A 230 -1.51 1.30 -2.57
CA LEU A 230 -2.57 1.82 -1.71
C LEU A 230 -2.06 2.88 -0.73
N GLY A 231 -0.83 2.77 -0.26
CA GLY A 231 -0.17 3.80 0.54
C GLY A 231 -0.06 5.13 -0.20
N CYS A 232 0.30 5.11 -1.49
CA CYS A 232 0.32 6.32 -2.32
C CYS A 232 -1.08 6.92 -2.51
N VAL A 233 -2.10 6.10 -2.78
CA VAL A 233 -3.49 6.56 -2.89
C VAL A 233 -3.97 7.17 -1.58
N ALA A 234 -3.69 6.52 -0.44
CA ALA A 234 -4.06 6.99 0.89
C ALA A 234 -3.40 8.33 1.24
N ALA A 235 -2.10 8.47 0.97
CA ALA A 235 -1.37 9.72 1.20
C ALA A 235 -1.97 10.88 0.41
N LYS A 236 -2.36 10.64 -0.86
CA LYS A 236 -2.95 11.66 -1.74
C LYS A 236 -4.40 11.97 -1.43
N SER A 237 -5.13 11.00 -0.85
CA SER A 237 -6.51 11.17 -0.39
C SER A 237 -6.61 12.06 0.84
N LEU A 238 -5.49 12.42 1.48
CA LEU A 238 -5.47 13.33 2.61
C LEU A 238 -4.83 14.65 2.19
N GLN A 239 -5.51 15.76 2.47
CA GLN A 239 -4.94 17.10 2.32
C GLN A 239 -3.99 17.40 3.49
N SER A 240 -2.88 16.65 3.60
CA SER A 240 -1.93 16.67 4.73
C SER A 240 -1.52 18.07 5.13
N ALA A 241 -1.14 18.92 4.15
CA ALA A 241 -0.71 20.29 4.41
C ALA A 241 -1.80 21.15 5.07
N GLN A 242 -3.04 21.06 4.58
CA GLN A 242 -4.16 21.80 5.14
C GLN A 242 -4.52 21.30 6.54
N ILE A 243 -4.55 19.98 6.74
CA ILE A 243 -4.88 19.38 8.04
C ILE A 243 -3.83 19.77 9.09
N LEU A 244 -2.53 19.68 8.76
CA LEU A 244 -1.46 20.11 9.66
C LEU A 244 -1.55 21.60 9.98
N GLN A 245 -1.87 22.44 8.98
CA GLN A 245 -2.10 23.86 9.20
C GLN A 245 -3.25 24.09 10.19
N GLN A 246 -4.38 23.40 10.02
CA GLN A 246 -5.52 23.50 10.94
C GLN A 246 -5.16 23.06 12.36
N ILE A 247 -4.39 21.98 12.53
CA ILE A 247 -3.89 21.53 13.84
C ILE A 247 -2.96 22.58 14.48
N SER A 248 -2.10 23.21 13.68
CA SER A 248 -1.13 24.20 14.16
C SER A 248 -1.76 25.52 14.64
N LEU A 249 -2.96 25.85 14.14
CA LEU A 249 -3.67 27.08 14.48
C LEU A 249 -4.47 26.97 15.79
N ILE A 250 -4.62 25.76 16.33
CA ILE A 250 -5.35 25.55 17.58
C ILE A 250 -4.46 25.96 18.76
N ASP A 251 -5.01 26.79 19.65
CA ASP A 251 -4.39 27.03 20.94
C ASP A 251 -4.61 25.83 21.85
N TRP A 252 -3.56 25.04 22.05
CA TRP A 252 -3.58 23.87 22.91
C TRP A 252 -3.31 24.19 24.40
N ASN A 253 -3.06 25.45 24.74
CA ASN A 253 -2.80 25.90 26.11
C ASN A 253 -4.07 26.50 26.76
N ILE A 254 -5.08 25.66 26.93
CA ILE A 254 -6.39 26.00 27.47
C ILE A 254 -6.52 25.65 28.95
N SER A 255 -7.44 26.31 29.65
CA SER A 255 -7.82 25.96 31.03
C SER A 255 -9.16 25.23 31.13
N GLU A 256 -9.99 25.33 30.09
CA GLU A 256 -11.30 24.69 30.01
C GLU A 256 -11.45 24.04 28.63
N ILE A 257 -11.97 22.82 28.60
CA ILE A 257 -12.15 22.05 27.36
C ILE A 257 -13.39 22.60 26.63
N PRO A 258 -13.25 23.08 25.38
CA PRO A 258 -14.38 23.48 24.56
C PRO A 258 -15.38 22.32 24.36
N SER A 259 -16.66 22.64 24.23
CA SER A 259 -17.70 21.63 23.97
C SER A 259 -17.73 21.12 22.53
N GLU A 260 -17.09 21.83 21.60
CA GLU A 260 -17.05 21.50 20.18
C GLU A 260 -15.72 20.87 19.77
N HIS A 261 -15.76 20.02 18.75
CA HIS A 261 -14.58 19.39 18.16
C HIS A 261 -13.83 20.33 17.22
N SER A 262 -12.52 20.15 17.14
CA SER A 262 -11.64 20.97 16.31
C SER A 262 -11.92 20.84 14.80
N ASN A 263 -11.69 21.92 14.03
CA ASN A 263 -11.99 21.97 12.59
C ASN A 263 -11.32 20.89 11.74
N TYR A 264 -10.12 20.42 12.11
CA TYR A 264 -9.43 19.36 11.36
C TYR A 264 -10.17 18.03 11.40
N VAL A 265 -10.99 17.78 12.43
CA VAL A 265 -11.84 16.58 12.53
C VAL A 265 -12.81 16.53 11.35
N TYR A 266 -13.50 17.64 11.05
CA TYR A 266 -14.42 17.71 9.92
C TYR A 266 -13.71 17.62 8.56
N SER A 267 -12.52 18.21 8.43
CA SER A 267 -11.73 18.09 7.20
C SER A 267 -11.38 16.63 6.92
N ILE A 268 -10.90 15.88 7.92
CA ILE A 268 -10.56 14.46 7.76
C ILE A 268 -11.81 13.64 7.44
N LEU A 269 -12.94 13.86 8.13
CA LEU A 269 -14.20 13.17 7.84
C LEU A 269 -14.62 13.37 6.37
N LYS A 270 -14.52 14.61 5.88
CA LYS A 270 -14.86 14.94 4.49
C LYS A 270 -13.99 14.20 3.47
N GLU A 271 -12.68 14.04 3.73
CA GLU A 271 -11.80 13.26 2.84
C GLU A 271 -12.26 11.80 2.76
N PHE A 272 -12.57 11.17 3.90
CA PHE A 272 -13.08 9.79 3.91
C PHE A 272 -14.45 9.66 3.25
N GLU A 273 -15.36 10.61 3.45
CA GLU A 273 -16.67 10.63 2.79
C GLU A 273 -16.53 10.72 1.27
N SER A 274 -15.67 11.62 0.79
CA SER A 274 -15.36 11.79 -0.64
C SER A 274 -14.75 10.50 -1.22
N SER A 275 -13.73 9.94 -0.57
CA SER A 275 -13.12 8.68 -1.02
C SER A 275 -14.13 7.52 -1.01
N LYS A 276 -15.04 7.46 -0.03
CA LYS A 276 -16.08 6.43 0.04
C LYS A 276 -17.05 6.54 -1.12
N GLU A 277 -17.51 7.76 -1.44
CA GLU A 277 -18.41 7.99 -2.56
C GLU A 277 -17.78 7.56 -3.89
N ILE A 278 -16.51 7.92 -4.12
CA ILE A 278 -15.78 7.51 -5.32
C ILE A 278 -15.57 6.00 -5.34
N LEU A 279 -15.18 5.38 -4.22
CA LEU A 279 -14.99 3.94 -4.12
C LEU A 279 -16.26 3.15 -4.45
N CYS A 280 -17.43 3.63 -3.98
CA CYS A 280 -18.73 3.05 -4.32
C CYS A 280 -19.07 3.16 -5.81
N LYS A 281 -18.62 4.23 -6.50
CA LYS A 281 -18.78 4.35 -7.96
C LYS A 281 -17.83 3.40 -8.70
N LEU A 282 -16.60 3.25 -8.21
CA LEU A 282 -15.59 2.38 -8.81
C LEU A 282 -15.93 0.89 -8.69
N SER A 283 -16.56 0.48 -7.59
CA SER A 283 -16.94 -0.94 -7.35
C SER A 283 -17.96 -1.48 -8.36
N VAL A 284 -18.58 -0.63 -9.17
CA VAL A 284 -19.47 -1.02 -10.28
C VAL A 284 -18.68 -1.63 -11.46
N TYR A 285 -17.42 -1.20 -11.65
CA TYR A 285 -16.60 -1.57 -12.81
C TYR A 285 -15.40 -2.43 -12.46
N VAL A 286 -14.91 -2.34 -11.23
CA VAL A 286 -13.77 -3.12 -10.71
C VAL A 286 -14.24 -3.92 -9.52
N HIS A 287 -13.94 -5.22 -9.50
CA HIS A 287 -14.25 -6.03 -8.34
C HIS A 287 -13.33 -5.64 -7.18
N ILE A 288 -13.90 -5.26 -6.04
CA ILE A 288 -13.14 -4.91 -4.83
C ILE A 288 -13.47 -5.97 -3.79
N SER A 289 -12.54 -6.87 -3.50
CA SER A 289 -12.74 -7.88 -2.46
C SER A 289 -12.79 -7.24 -1.07
N GLU A 290 -13.30 -7.96 -0.08
CA GLU A 290 -13.34 -7.48 1.30
C GLU A 290 -11.93 -7.18 1.84
N GLU A 291 -10.94 -8.00 1.48
CA GLU A 291 -9.54 -7.79 1.87
C GLU A 291 -8.96 -6.51 1.26
N VAL A 292 -9.23 -6.26 -0.03
CA VAL A 292 -8.76 -5.03 -0.70
C VAL A 292 -9.46 -3.81 -0.11
N ASN A 293 -10.77 -3.88 0.13
CA ASN A 293 -11.53 -2.80 0.77
C ASN A 293 -10.99 -2.52 2.19
N PHE A 294 -10.72 -3.56 2.99
CA PHE A 294 -10.08 -3.41 4.29
C PHE A 294 -8.72 -2.73 4.19
N MET A 295 -7.87 -3.14 3.23
CA MET A 295 -6.55 -2.56 3.03
C MET A 295 -6.59 -1.09 2.63
N ILE A 296 -7.52 -0.69 1.76
CA ILE A 296 -7.73 0.73 1.37
C ILE A 296 -7.99 1.57 2.63
N TRP A 297 -8.97 1.16 3.44
CA TRP A 297 -9.34 1.88 4.65
C TRP A 297 -8.26 1.83 5.72
N SER A 298 -7.56 0.71 5.86
CA SER A 298 -6.44 0.57 6.79
C SER A 298 -5.28 1.52 6.43
N MET A 299 -4.95 1.66 5.14
CA MET A 299 -3.90 2.59 4.67
C MET A 299 -4.29 4.06 4.87
N MET A 300 -5.53 4.45 4.55
CA MET A 300 -6.03 5.81 4.84
C MET A 300 -6.04 6.11 6.34
N SER A 301 -6.43 5.14 7.16
CA SER A 301 -6.41 5.23 8.63
C SER A 301 -4.98 5.38 9.15
N MET A 302 -4.03 4.58 8.65
CA MET A 302 -2.61 4.67 9.00
C MET A 302 -2.03 6.07 8.71
N CYS A 303 -2.31 6.61 7.52
CA CYS A 303 -1.86 7.95 7.15
C CYS A 303 -2.49 9.02 8.07
N THR A 304 -3.77 8.87 8.41
CA THR A 304 -4.49 9.79 9.31
C THR A 304 -3.91 9.79 10.72
N VAL A 305 -3.71 8.62 11.34
CA VAL A 305 -3.16 8.55 12.71
C VAL A 305 -1.73 9.10 12.78
N ARG A 306 -0.93 8.86 11.74
CA ARG A 306 0.44 9.40 11.64
C ARG A 306 0.45 10.91 11.46
N LEU A 307 -0.46 11.45 10.64
CA LEU A 307 -0.64 12.88 10.43
C LEU A 307 -1.08 13.59 11.72
N LEU A 308 -1.99 13.00 12.50
CA LEU A 308 -2.44 13.52 13.79
C LEU A 308 -1.28 13.59 14.79
N VAL A 309 -0.53 12.50 14.97
CA VAL A 309 0.63 12.49 15.87
C VAL A 309 1.70 13.48 15.43
N ARG A 310 1.95 13.62 14.12
CA ARG A 310 2.82 14.66 13.60
C ARG A 310 2.35 16.06 14.03
N GLY A 311 1.09 16.40 13.75
CA GLY A 311 0.53 17.70 14.12
C GLY A 311 0.58 17.96 15.64
N TYR A 312 0.25 16.97 16.46
CA TYR A 312 0.31 17.09 17.92
C TYR A 312 1.73 17.22 18.46
N SER A 313 2.71 16.58 17.81
CA SER A 313 4.11 16.68 18.21
C SER A 313 4.73 18.05 17.90
N GLU A 314 4.25 18.73 16.86
CA GLU A 314 4.71 20.05 16.45
C GLU A 314 4.08 21.18 17.31
N SER A 315 3.13 20.85 18.20
CA SER A 315 2.55 21.80 19.16
C SER A 315 3.50 22.09 20.34
N ASN A 316 4.07 23.30 20.35
CA ASN A 316 5.11 23.70 21.31
C ASN A 316 4.61 23.92 22.75
N LYS A 317 3.33 24.25 22.94
CA LYS A 317 2.71 24.45 24.25
C LYS A 317 1.34 23.78 24.25
N CYS A 318 1.17 22.79 25.10
CA CYS A 318 -0.08 22.05 25.24
C CYS A 318 -0.30 21.75 26.72
N SER A 319 -1.43 22.24 27.23
CA SER A 319 -1.91 22.00 28.61
C SER A 319 -2.42 20.57 28.77
N ASN A 320 -2.65 20.12 30.01
CA ASN A 320 -3.28 18.80 30.25
C ASN A 320 -4.70 18.77 29.66
N GLU A 321 -5.43 19.86 29.80
CA GLU A 321 -6.75 20.09 29.23
C GLU A 321 -6.70 20.08 27.69
N GLY A 322 -5.66 20.66 27.09
CA GLY A 322 -5.40 20.60 25.65
C GLY A 322 -5.09 19.19 25.15
N ARG A 323 -4.31 18.41 25.90
CA ARG A 323 -4.09 16.98 25.59
C ARG A 323 -5.37 16.16 25.75
N ALA A 324 -6.21 16.49 26.73
CA ALA A 324 -7.54 15.90 26.85
C ALA A 324 -8.44 16.25 25.66
N LEU A 325 -8.40 17.51 25.17
CA LEU A 325 -9.09 17.92 23.94
C LEU A 325 -8.59 17.11 22.72
N GLN A 326 -7.27 16.91 22.57
CA GLN A 326 -6.72 16.05 21.49
C GLN A 326 -7.30 14.63 21.54
N LEU A 327 -7.41 14.03 22.73
CA LEU A 327 -8.01 12.70 22.88
C LEU A 327 -9.52 12.71 22.59
N MET A 328 -10.25 13.74 23.01
CA MET A 328 -11.69 13.87 22.73
C MET A 328 -11.98 14.04 21.24
N ASP A 329 -11.18 14.86 20.55
CA ASP A 329 -11.27 15.02 19.09
C ASP A 329 -10.99 13.69 18.37
N VAL A 330 -9.94 12.98 18.78
CA VAL A 330 -9.56 11.68 18.21
C VAL A 330 -10.66 10.64 18.42
N GLU A 331 -11.23 10.56 19.63
CA GLU A 331 -12.32 9.64 19.94
C GLU A 331 -13.56 9.94 19.11
N HIS A 332 -13.92 11.23 18.97
CA HIS A 332 -15.04 11.63 18.12
C HIS A 332 -14.79 11.27 16.65
N LEU A 333 -13.61 11.63 16.14
CA LEU A 333 -13.18 11.34 14.77
C LEU A 333 -13.27 9.83 14.49
N PHE A 334 -12.65 9.01 15.34
CA PHE A 334 -12.63 7.56 15.15
C PHE A 334 -14.03 6.96 15.21
N LYS A 335 -14.87 7.34 16.16
CA LYS A 335 -16.26 6.85 16.22
C LYS A 335 -17.02 7.14 14.92
N LYS A 336 -16.86 8.34 14.36
CA LYS A 336 -17.48 8.73 13.09
C LYS A 336 -16.89 7.98 11.90
N LEU A 337 -15.57 7.81 11.86
CA LEU A 337 -14.92 7.02 10.82
C LEU A 337 -15.28 5.53 10.88
N GLU A 338 -15.41 4.94 12.07
CA GLU A 338 -15.86 3.56 12.27
C GLU A 338 -17.29 3.34 11.74
N GLU A 339 -18.19 4.30 11.94
CA GLU A 339 -19.54 4.31 11.35
C GLU A 339 -19.46 4.43 9.82
N LEU A 340 -18.56 5.28 9.32
CA LEU A 340 -18.43 5.57 7.90
C LEU A 340 -17.83 4.39 7.11
N ILE A 341 -16.74 3.79 7.57
CA ILE A 341 -15.98 2.76 6.83
C ILE A 341 -16.37 1.32 7.24
N GLY A 342 -17.13 1.15 8.32
CA GLY A 342 -17.59 -0.16 8.80
C GLY A 342 -16.52 -1.01 9.48
N LEU A 343 -15.38 -0.43 9.87
CA LEU A 343 -14.30 -1.12 10.57
C LEU A 343 -14.32 -0.74 12.05
N ARG A 344 -14.34 -1.75 12.95
CA ARG A 344 -14.31 -1.56 14.40
C ARG A 344 -13.39 -2.59 15.06
N PRO A 345 -12.46 -2.17 15.94
CA PRO A 345 -12.11 -0.77 16.25
C PRO A 345 -11.45 -0.05 15.06
N PHE A 346 -11.36 1.28 15.10
CA PHE A 346 -10.67 2.06 14.07
C PHE A 346 -9.22 1.57 13.89
N PRO A 347 -8.75 1.28 12.66
CA PRO A 347 -7.41 0.77 12.43
C PRO A 347 -6.32 1.71 12.96
N HIS A 348 -5.27 1.15 13.54
CA HIS A 348 -4.11 1.88 14.06
C HIS A 348 -4.40 2.91 15.17
N ARG A 349 -5.60 2.91 15.76
CA ARG A 349 -6.01 3.90 16.78
C ARG A 349 -5.03 4.07 17.93
N LEU A 350 -4.40 2.97 18.37
CA LEU A 350 -3.47 2.96 19.49
C LEU A 350 -2.24 3.82 19.24
N TYR A 351 -1.87 4.06 17.98
CA TYR A 351 -0.74 4.92 17.62
C TYR A 351 -0.94 6.37 18.13
N VAL A 352 -2.14 6.94 17.98
CA VAL A 352 -2.41 8.29 18.49
C VAL A 352 -2.63 8.28 19.99
N GLU A 353 -3.45 7.33 20.47
CA GLU A 353 -3.81 7.25 21.88
C GLU A 353 -2.58 7.07 22.78
N ASN A 354 -1.70 6.12 22.44
CA ASN A 354 -0.52 5.85 23.25
C ASN A 354 0.43 7.05 23.25
N TYR A 355 0.60 7.71 22.10
CA TYR A 355 1.41 8.92 22.01
C TYR A 355 0.90 10.05 22.91
N VAL A 356 -0.40 10.36 22.87
CA VAL A 356 -0.95 11.44 23.69
C VAL A 356 -0.97 11.05 25.17
N LYS A 357 -1.29 9.79 25.50
CA LYS A 357 -1.26 9.27 26.87
C LYS A 357 0.15 9.31 27.49
N ALA A 358 1.21 9.21 26.67
CA ALA A 358 2.58 9.28 27.15
C ALA A 358 2.93 10.63 27.81
N PHE A 359 2.24 11.73 27.49
CA PHE A 359 2.44 13.03 28.16
C PHE A 359 2.04 13.03 29.63
N PHE A 360 1.25 12.06 30.07
CA PHE A 360 0.79 11.93 31.46
C PHE A 360 1.66 10.98 32.29
N LEU A 361 2.67 10.35 31.68
CA LEU A 361 3.57 9.45 32.38
C LEU A 361 4.54 10.22 33.29
N PRO A 362 4.86 9.71 34.48
CA PRO A 362 5.99 10.17 35.29
C PRO A 362 7.31 10.10 34.51
N SER A 363 8.29 10.93 34.90
CA SER A 363 9.58 11.04 34.18
C SER A 363 10.30 9.69 33.99
N ASP A 364 10.25 8.81 35.00
CA ASP A 364 10.93 7.51 34.94
C ASP A 364 10.24 6.55 33.96
N GLU A 365 8.90 6.49 34.00
CA GLU A 365 8.07 5.67 33.10
C GLU A 365 8.14 6.18 31.65
N LEU A 366 8.22 7.50 31.45
CA LEU A 366 8.36 8.11 30.13
C LEU A 366 9.67 7.68 29.44
N ASN A 367 10.77 7.56 30.18
CA ASN A 367 12.05 7.12 29.62
C ASN A 367 11.98 5.68 29.11
N GLU A 368 11.35 4.81 29.89
CA GLU A 368 11.12 3.42 29.50
C GLU A 368 10.16 3.33 28.30
N TRP A 369 9.11 4.15 28.28
CA TRP A 369 8.17 4.23 27.17
C TRP A 369 8.87 4.62 25.86
N ILE A 370 9.72 5.64 25.87
CA ILE A 370 10.45 6.09 24.66
C ILE A 370 11.38 5.01 24.10
N VAL A 371 11.98 4.17 24.96
CA VAL A 371 12.84 3.07 24.52
C VAL A 371 12.03 1.93 23.90
N ARG A 372 10.82 1.66 24.43
CA ARG A 372 9.95 0.58 23.95
C ARG A 372 9.20 0.93 22.66
N HIS A 373 8.84 2.20 22.49
CA HIS A 373 8.01 2.65 21.37
C HIS A 373 8.85 3.26 20.23
N THR A 374 9.36 2.39 19.36
CA THR A 374 10.23 2.75 18.22
C THR A 374 9.45 3.21 16.98
N GLU A 375 8.13 3.09 16.99
CA GLU A 375 7.24 3.52 15.91
C GLU A 375 7.08 5.05 15.78
N TYR A 376 7.57 5.82 16.76
CA TYR A 376 7.54 7.28 16.75
C TYR A 376 8.88 7.89 16.31
N THR A 377 8.81 8.93 15.49
CA THR A 377 9.99 9.61 14.97
C THR A 377 10.79 10.31 16.07
N LEU A 378 12.05 10.63 15.78
CA LEU A 378 12.91 11.38 16.71
C LEU A 378 12.27 12.69 17.18
N SER A 379 11.64 13.41 16.26
CA SER A 379 10.91 14.66 16.53
C SER A 379 9.77 14.44 17.54
N GLN A 380 8.91 13.44 17.28
CA GLN A 380 7.70 13.18 18.07
C GLN A 380 8.00 12.91 19.55
N THR A 381 9.01 12.11 19.80
CA THR A 381 9.42 11.73 21.16
C THR A 381 10.36 12.77 21.78
N GLY A 382 11.00 13.61 20.97
CA GLY A 382 11.63 14.85 21.44
C GLY A 382 10.60 15.81 22.06
N ALA A 383 9.41 15.94 21.46
CA ALA A 383 8.32 16.74 22.02
C ALA A 383 7.83 16.22 23.38
N LEU A 384 7.73 14.89 23.56
CA LEU A 384 7.40 14.26 24.85
C LEU A 384 8.42 14.62 25.95
N LEU A 385 9.71 14.54 25.62
CA LEU A 385 10.79 14.90 26.54
C LEU A 385 10.78 16.39 26.91
N ASN A 386 10.52 17.26 25.95
CA ASN A 386 10.49 18.70 26.20
C ASN A 386 9.33 19.09 27.15
N ALA A 387 8.17 18.46 27.01
CA ALA A 387 7.02 18.71 27.89
C ALA A 387 7.26 18.26 29.34
N SER A 388 7.97 17.15 29.56
CA SER A 388 8.36 16.72 30.92
C SER A 388 9.42 17.64 31.55
N ILE A 389 10.26 18.29 30.72
CA ILE A 389 11.26 19.25 31.18
C ILE A 389 10.63 20.54 31.73
N SER A 390 9.51 21.04 31.19
CA SER A 390 8.84 22.25 31.66
C SER A 390 8.28 22.19 33.09
N ASN A 391 8.13 20.99 33.68
CA ASN A 391 7.48 20.77 34.97
C ASN A 391 8.44 20.53 36.17
N ALA A 392 9.77 20.75 36.06
CA ALA A 392 10.68 20.57 37.22
C ALA A 392 11.98 21.43 37.18
N PRO A 393 12.55 21.86 38.34
CA PRO A 393 13.76 22.68 38.39
C PRO A 393 15.05 21.92 38.05
N SER A 394 16.05 22.67 37.58
CA SER A 394 17.25 22.19 36.88
C SER A 394 18.26 21.42 37.75
N ALA A 395 18.76 20.30 37.23
CA ALA A 395 20.20 19.96 37.11
C ALA A 395 20.45 18.50 36.65
N THR A 396 19.43 17.64 36.61
CA THR A 396 19.61 16.17 36.49
C THR A 396 18.92 15.51 35.26
N LYS A 397 18.57 16.29 34.21
CA LYS A 397 17.78 15.84 33.01
C LYS A 397 18.62 15.45 31.77
N LYS A 398 19.96 15.54 31.83
CA LYS A 398 20.90 15.38 30.69
C LYS A 398 21.08 13.95 30.14
N ALA A 399 20.54 12.92 30.81
CA ALA A 399 20.83 11.51 30.52
C ALA A 399 19.79 10.80 29.62
N VAL A 400 18.52 11.20 29.68
CA VAL A 400 17.46 10.65 28.80
C VAL A 400 17.73 11.00 27.33
N THR A 401 18.20 12.22 27.13
CA THR A 401 18.82 12.77 25.93
C THR A 401 20.02 11.95 25.44
N MET A 402 20.78 11.29 26.32
CA MET A 402 21.98 10.52 25.99
C MET A 402 21.73 9.05 25.64
N SER A 403 20.57 8.48 25.96
CA SER A 403 20.29 7.08 25.65
C SER A 403 19.46 6.86 24.40
N ARG A 404 18.75 7.89 23.93
CA ARG A 404 18.33 7.92 22.53
C ARG A 404 19.50 8.13 21.56
N ILE A 405 20.53 8.85 22.02
CA ILE A 405 21.84 8.90 21.38
C ILE A 405 22.44 7.49 21.26
N MET A 406 22.13 6.52 22.13
CA MET A 406 22.58 5.12 21.99
C MET A 406 21.69 4.25 21.10
N VAL A 407 20.37 4.43 21.12
CA VAL A 407 19.46 3.72 20.19
C VAL A 407 19.72 4.14 18.73
N ASN A 408 20.00 5.42 18.48
CA ASN A 408 20.47 5.93 17.19
C ASN A 408 21.89 5.47 16.82
N LEU A 409 22.69 4.98 17.78
CA LEU A 409 24.01 4.39 17.50
C LEU A 409 23.89 2.90 17.12
N LEU A 410 22.75 2.24 17.33
CA LEU A 410 22.49 0.86 16.87
C LEU A 410 21.91 0.80 15.44
N ASP A 411 21.32 1.89 14.95
CA ASP A 411 21.21 2.13 13.50
C ASP A 411 22.58 1.98 12.79
N ALA A 412 23.71 2.21 13.49
CA ALA A 412 25.07 2.00 12.98
C ALA A 412 25.51 0.53 12.81
N SER A 413 24.62 -0.46 13.06
CA SER A 413 24.78 -1.85 12.61
C SER A 413 24.20 -2.11 11.21
N GLY A 414 23.61 -1.09 10.57
CA GLY A 414 23.10 -1.12 9.20
C GLY A 414 21.59 -1.36 9.05
N ILE A 415 20.79 -1.09 10.09
CA ILE A 415 19.37 -1.50 10.20
C ILE A 415 18.45 -0.27 10.39
N SER A 416 18.67 0.80 9.62
CA SER A 416 17.72 1.93 9.56
C SER A 416 16.87 1.85 8.29
N ASP A 417 15.95 0.89 8.28
CA ASP A 417 14.77 0.93 7.42
C ASP A 417 13.56 0.78 8.33
N GLY A 418 12.83 1.89 8.52
CA GLY A 418 11.55 1.91 9.24
C GLY A 418 10.47 1.18 8.46
N SER A 419 10.64 -0.13 8.30
CA SER A 419 9.63 -1.09 7.87
C SER A 419 9.10 -1.80 9.10
N ASN A 420 8.16 -1.17 9.79
CA ASN A 420 7.31 -1.88 10.73
C ASN A 420 6.01 -2.21 10.00
N SER A 421 6.05 -3.25 9.17
CA SER A 421 4.83 -3.94 8.73
C SER A 421 4.26 -4.65 9.96
N PHE A 422 3.41 -3.96 10.72
CA PHE A 422 2.60 -4.59 11.76
C PHE A 422 1.21 -4.85 11.19
N PHE A 423 1.06 -6.01 10.56
CA PHE A 423 -0.23 -6.69 10.48
C PHE A 423 -0.13 -7.98 11.31
N HIS A 424 -0.60 -7.89 12.55
CA HIS A 424 -1.31 -8.94 13.26
C HIS A 424 -2.45 -8.31 14.06
#